data_AF-A0A2H9LYI5-F1
#
_entry.id   AF-A0A2H9LYI5-F1
#
_cell.length_a   1.000
_cell.length_b   1.000
_cell.length_c   1.000
_cell.angle_alpha   90.00
_cell.angle_beta   90.00
_cell.angle_gamma   90.00
#
_symmetry.space_group_name_H-M   'P 1'
#
loop_
_entity.id
_entity.type
_entity.pdbx_description
1 polymer ?
#
loop_
_entity_poly.entity_id
_entity_poly.type
_entity_poly.pdbx_seq_one_letter_code
_entity_poly.pdbx_strand_id
1 'polypeptide(L)' 'MKKLNERKLRWILRELKRGELSIYRIARQQGVTPRWVRKLRNRFRDRSFSEIQIGVCGRPPKPIPKAEKQLILEL' A
#
# COMPACT_ATOMS: atom_id res chain seq x y z
N MET A 1 -0.69 15.80 5.49
CA MET A 1 -0.16 14.88 4.47
C MET A 1 -1.32 14.19 3.77
N LYS A 2 -1.44 14.29 2.44
CA LYS A 2 -2.49 13.53 1.70
C LYS A 2 -2.26 12.02 1.89
N LYS A 3 -3.35 11.28 2.11
CA LYS A 3 -3.36 9.82 2.29
C LYS A 3 -2.58 9.18 1.13
N LEU A 4 -1.70 8.22 1.44
CA LEU A 4 -0.88 7.57 0.44
C LEU A 4 -1.78 6.76 -0.50
N ASN A 5 -1.69 7.02 -1.79
CA ASN A 5 -2.42 6.29 -2.82
C ASN A 5 -1.53 5.16 -3.38
N GLU A 6 -2.15 4.03 -3.72
CA GLU A 6 -1.47 2.84 -4.23
C GLU A 6 -0.67 3.15 -5.51
N ARG A 7 -1.25 3.95 -6.41
CA ARG A 7 -0.57 4.41 -7.64
C ARG A 7 0.76 5.09 -7.34
N LYS A 8 0.82 5.90 -6.28
CA LYS A 8 2.03 6.61 -5.86
C LYS A 8 3.07 5.64 -5.33
N LEU A 9 2.64 4.66 -4.54
CA LEU A 9 3.50 3.62 -3.96
C LEU A 9 4.13 2.75 -5.06
N ARG A 10 3.32 2.30 -6.02
CA ARG A 10 3.80 1.54 -7.20
C ARG A 10 4.79 2.35 -8.04
N TRP A 11 4.52 3.64 -8.26
CA TRP A 11 5.45 4.51 -9.00
C TRP A 11 6.81 4.60 -8.30
N ILE A 12 6.82 4.85 -6.98
CA ILE A 12 8.06 4.97 -6.20
C ILE A 12 8.87 3.67 -6.24
N LEU A 13 8.22 2.53 -6.03
CA LEU A 13 8.90 1.25 -6.02
C LEU A 13 9.44 0.88 -7.41
N ARG A 14 8.72 1.22 -8.49
CA ARG A 14 9.22 1.05 -9.86
C ARG A 14 10.49 1.87 -10.12
N GLU A 15 10.53 3.13 -9.71
CA GLU A 15 11.73 3.95 -9.89
C GLU A 15 12.90 3.50 -9.01
N LEU A 16 12.61 3.02 -7.80
CA LEU A 16 13.63 2.40 -6.96
C LEU A 16 14.23 1.12 -7.58
N LYS A 17 13.44 0.36 -8.35
CA LYS A 17 13.92 -0.83 -9.06
C LYS A 17 14.70 -0.49 -10.34
N ARG A 18 14.29 0.57 -11.05
CA ARG A 18 15.05 1.10 -12.21
C ARG A 18 16.41 1.65 -11.81
N GLY A 19 16.50 2.31 -10.66
CA GLY A 19 17.77 2.84 -10.15
C GLY A 19 18.25 4.12 -10.83
N GLU A 20 17.50 4.66 -11.80
CA GLU A 20 17.83 5.89 -12.54
C GLU A 20 17.73 7.16 -11.68
N LEU A 21 16.84 7.15 -10.67
CA LEU A 21 16.61 8.28 -9.78
C LEU A 21 17.16 8.01 -8.39
N SER A 22 17.86 8.99 -7.83
CA SER A 22 18.28 8.95 -6.43
C SER A 22 17.09 8.99 -5.49
N ILE A 23 17.23 8.36 -4.31
CA ILE A 23 16.20 8.37 -3.25
C ILE A 23 15.74 9.80 -2.91
N TYR A 24 16.67 10.75 -2.88
CA TYR A 24 16.36 12.16 -2.60
C TYR A 24 15.54 12.81 -3.72
N ARG A 25 15.83 12.48 -4.98
CA ARG A 25 15.09 13.00 -6.14
C ARG A 25 13.66 12.42 -6.19
N ILE A 26 13.52 11.12 -5.95
CA ILE A 26 12.21 10.46 -5.79
C ILE A 26 11.41 11.12 -4.66
N ALA A 27 12.04 11.32 -3.51
CA ALA A 27 11.42 11.94 -2.35
C ALA A 27 10.92 13.37 -2.64
N ARG A 28 11.76 14.20 -3.29
CA ARG A 28 11.41 15.56 -3.70
C ARG A 28 10.24 15.58 -4.68
N GLN A 29 10.29 14.77 -5.74
CA GLN A 29 9.26 14.73 -6.78
C GLN A 29 7.89 14.27 -6.25
N GLN A 30 7.90 13.36 -5.26
CA GLN A 30 6.69 12.83 -4.65
C GLN A 30 6.25 13.60 -3.39
N GLY A 31 7.00 14.61 -2.94
CA GLY A 31 6.69 15.35 -1.72
C GLY A 31 6.63 14.45 -0.47
N VAL A 32 7.58 13.52 -0.34
CA VAL A 32 7.73 12.62 0.81
C VAL A 32 9.13 12.71 1.39
N THR A 33 9.36 12.20 2.60
CA THR A 33 10.70 12.25 3.21
C THR A 33 11.60 11.13 2.64
N PRO A 34 12.91 11.37 2.46
CA PRO A 34 13.85 10.33 2.02
C PRO A 34 13.87 9.11 2.96
N ARG A 35 13.71 9.34 4.27
CA ARG A 35 13.57 8.28 5.28
C ARG A 35 12.41 7.35 4.97
N TRP A 36 11.27 7.91 4.55
CA TRP A 36 10.08 7.14 4.20
C TRP A 36 10.31 6.30 2.94
N VAL A 37 10.96 6.85 1.91
CA VAL A 37 11.34 6.11 0.70
C VAL A 37 12.28 4.94 1.02
N ARG A 38 13.26 5.12 1.92
CA ARG A 38 14.13 4.03 2.40
C ARG A 38 13.35 2.93 3.11
N LYS A 39 12.43 3.30 4.01
CA LYS A 39 11.55 2.33 4.67
C LYS A 39 10.73 1.53 3.66
N LEU A 40 10.22 2.20 2.62
CA LEU A 40 9.46 1.57 1.55
C LEU A 40 10.31 0.55 0.78
N ARG A 41 11.52 0.95 0.37
CA ARG A 41 12.49 0.07 -0.31
C ARG A 41 12.75 -1.19 0.52
N ASN A 42 13.00 -1.05 1.82
CA ASN A 42 13.30 -2.18 2.69
C ASN A 42 12.08 -3.09 2.91
N ARG A 43 10.87 -2.50 3.04
CA ARG A 43 9.63 -3.27 3.24
C ARG A 43 9.22 -4.09 2.03
N PHE A 44 9.51 -3.61 0.82
CA PHE A 44 9.06 -4.22 -0.44
C PHE A 44 10.22 -4.71 -1.31
N ARG A 45 11.42 -4.90 -0.73
CA ARG A 45 12.62 -5.31 -1.48
C ARG A 45 12.41 -6.60 -2.28
N ASP A 46 11.71 -7.55 -1.67
CA ASP A 46 11.53 -8.91 -2.20
C ASP A 46 10.10 -9.17 -2.70
N ARG A 47 9.25 -8.13 -2.75
CA ARG A 47 7.85 -8.26 -3.17
C ARG A 47 7.64 -7.80 -4.60
N SER A 48 6.74 -8.47 -5.32
CA SER A 48 6.32 -8.01 -6.64
C SER A 48 5.45 -6.76 -6.54
N PHE A 49 5.49 -5.89 -7.55
CA PHE A 49 4.67 -4.66 -7.54
C PHE A 49 3.16 -4.94 -7.55
N SER A 50 2.77 -6.12 -8.05
CA SER A 50 1.39 -6.62 -8.08
C SER A 50 0.86 -6.99 -6.69
N GLU A 51 1.73 -7.29 -5.73
CA GLU A 51 1.35 -7.66 -4.35
C GLU A 51 1.17 -6.44 -3.42
N ILE A 52 1.41 -5.23 -3.93
CA ILE A 52 1.28 -4.02 -3.13
C ILE A 52 -0.20 -3.69 -2.98
N GLN A 53 -0.80 -4.12 -1.88
CA GLN A 53 -2.13 -3.69 -1.48
C GLN A 53 -2.05 -2.82 -0.23
N ILE A 54 -2.72 -1.66 -0.27
CA ILE A 54 -2.89 -0.85 0.94
C ILE A 54 -4.01 -1.51 1.74
N GLY A 55 -3.65 -2.05 2.92
CA GLY A 55 -4.63 -2.64 3.82
C GLY A 55 -5.75 -1.64 4.17
N VAL A 56 -6.97 -2.15 4.26
CA VAL A 56 -8.11 -1.37 4.74
C VAL A 56 -7.79 -0.93 6.17
N CYS A 57 -7.95 0.37 6.44
CA CYS A 57 -7.73 0.92 7.77
C CYS A 57 -8.91 0.55 8.67
N GLY A 58 -8.64 0.24 9.94
CA GLY A 58 -9.66 -0.02 10.95
C GLY A 58 -9.71 -1.47 11.40
N ARG A 59 -10.57 -1.75 12.38
CA ARG A 59 -10.83 -3.10 12.85
C ARG A 59 -11.68 -3.83 11.80
N PRO A 60 -11.39 -5.09 11.47
CA PRO A 60 -12.31 -5.86 10.64
C PRO A 60 -13.70 -5.91 11.29
N PRO A 61 -14.78 -5.90 10.50
CA PRO A 61 -16.14 -6.02 11.05
C PRO A 61 -16.29 -7.37 11.77
N LYS A 62 -17.20 -7.42 12.76
CA LYS A 62 -17.57 -8.69 13.39
C LYS A 62 -18.26 -9.57 12.35
N PRO A 63 -17.89 -10.86 12.23
CA PRO A 63 -18.56 -11.75 11.29
C PRO A 63 -20.01 -12.00 11.74
N ILE A 64 -20.94 -11.98 10.79
CA ILE A 64 -22.33 -12.40 11.01
C ILE A 64 -22.33 -13.93 11.18
N PRO A 65 -22.93 -14.49 12.24
CA PRO A 65 -23.00 -15.93 12.43
C PRO A 65 -23.78 -16.61 11.29
N LYS A 66 -23.46 -17.87 11.00
CA LYS A 66 -24.05 -18.61 9.86
C LYS A 66 -25.58 -18.65 9.90
N ALA A 67 -26.17 -18.80 11.08
CA ALA A 67 -27.63 -18.84 11.25
C ALA A 67 -28.31 -17.54 10.81
N GLU A 68 -27.79 -16.38 11.25
CA GLU A 68 -28.27 -15.07 10.80
C GLU A 68 -28.05 -14.85 9.31
N LYS A 69 -26.93 -15.35 8.77
CA LYS A 69 -26.61 -15.23 7.34
C LYS A 69 -27.58 -16.03 6.46
N GLN A 70 -28.01 -17.21 6.90
CA GLN A 70 -28.98 -18.05 6.22
C GLN A 70 -30.36 -17.36 6.16
N LEU A 71 -30.82 -16.81 7.30
CA LEU A 71 -32.07 -16.04 7.38
C LEU A 71 -32.11 -14.84 6.44
N ILE A 72 -30.98 -14.13 6.28
CA ILE A 72 -30.89 -12.97 5.39
C ILE A 72 -30.90 -13.38 3.91
N LEU A 73 -30.31 -14.53 3.56
CA LEU A 73 -30.21 -15.01 2.17
C LEU A 73 -31.49 -15.70 1.67
N GLU A 74 -32.34 -16.18 2.59
CA GLU A 74 -33.63 -16.83 2.29
C GLU A 74 -34.80 -15.83 2.20
N LEU A 75 -34.57 -14.55 2.57
CA LEU A 75 -35.46 -13.41 2.35
C LEU A 75 -35.29 -12.82 0.95
#